data_AF-X0U2N1-F1
#
_entry.id   AF-X0U2N1-F1
#
_cell.length_a   1.000
_cell.length_b   1.000
_cell.length_c   1.000
_cell.angle_alpha   90.00
_cell.angle_beta   90.00
_cell.angle_gamma   90.00
#
_symmetry.space_group_name_H-M   'P 1'
#
loop_
_entity.id
_entity.type
_entity.pdbx_description
1 polymer ?
#
loop_
_entity_poly.entity_id
_entity_poly.type
_entity_poly.pdbx_seq_one_letter_code
_entity_poly.pdbx_strand_id
1 'polypeptide(L)'
;MIVKRDEKEILVSQSKEIGTVPSWIGEDIPIPFEIATEVGKLRRLASAETKIKNYPCDKKTLNKFLQQIDNQKRQGFVVPGDKTITIDIEDKAVVINACFGTRVNETLGRLISALLAQSLGESVGINSDAYRINLELPGRFPVDRIKDILLQTKPESLEYLLQTILRNSTYIRWQLIHVARKFGAISKDFDYKSVGVRKLFTLFENTLIFDEALDKLIWERMDIENTQQVLKKIQDGEIDIHIQRLSPIALAGFETMRGLMVPQRADRSILMALKKRLDDAAITLVCTNCNHTWNTIVRRADAKLKCSHCGAIKIAVLHRYNRNLAKLLTKKERTNEENREVRRLHKNASLVLTYGKIALLALMGRGIGPDTAARILGRYNRIELEKSEELQIKFLRDILKAELNYARTRGFWENT
;
A
#
# COMPACT_ATOMS: atom_id res chain seq x y z
N MET A 1 -15.04 -5.72 29.72
CA MET A 1 -16.10 -5.86 30.75
C MET A 1 -16.99 -4.63 30.68
N ILE A 2 -18.31 -4.72 30.89
CA ILE A 2 -19.18 -3.52 30.85
C ILE A 2 -18.96 -2.70 32.11
N VAL A 3 -18.58 -1.44 31.95
CA VAL A 3 -18.26 -0.48 33.03
C VAL A 3 -19.50 0.35 33.37
N LYS A 4 -20.30 0.70 32.36
CA LYS A 4 -21.55 1.44 32.56
C LYS A 4 -22.53 1.14 31.43
N ARG A 5 -23.82 1.14 31.75
CA ARG A 5 -24.91 0.94 30.77
C ARG A 5 -25.86 2.13 30.89
N ASP A 6 -26.05 2.86 29.80
CA ASP A 6 -27.11 3.86 29.62
C ASP A 6 -28.07 3.38 28.52
N GLU A 7 -29.29 3.92 28.45
CA GLU A 7 -30.39 3.40 27.60
C GLU A 7 -30.05 3.30 26.09
N LYS A 8 -29.06 4.06 25.61
CA LYS A 8 -28.63 4.07 24.20
C LYS A 8 -27.19 3.65 23.98
N GLU A 9 -26.40 3.48 25.05
CA GLU A 9 -24.95 3.29 24.94
C GLU A 9 -24.40 2.39 26.06
N ILE A 10 -23.40 1.57 25.72
CA ILE A 10 -22.72 0.71 26.68
C ILE A 10 -21.24 1.11 26.72
N LEU A 11 -20.78 1.55 27.89
CA LEU A 11 -19.39 1.84 28.15
C LEU A 11 -18.69 0.54 28.58
N VAL A 12 -17.67 0.10 27.83
CA VAL A 12 -16.90 -1.12 28.11
C VAL A 12 -15.44 -0.78 28.40
N SER A 13 -14.87 -1.41 29.44
CA SER A 13 -13.43 -1.43 29.72
C SER A 13 -12.75 -2.53 28.94
N GLN A 14 -11.55 -2.23 28.45
CA GLN A 14 -10.68 -3.23 27.86
C GLN A 14 -10.15 -4.18 28.95
N SER A 15 -10.17 -5.48 28.69
CA SER A 15 -9.61 -6.50 29.58
C SER A 15 -8.11 -6.23 29.80
N LYS A 16 -7.64 -6.34 31.05
CA LYS A 16 -6.21 -6.22 31.40
C LYS A 16 -5.39 -7.40 30.88
N GLU A 17 -6.01 -8.57 30.76
CA GLU A 17 -5.43 -9.66 29.99
C GLU A 17 -5.74 -9.42 28.52
N ILE A 18 -4.67 -9.13 27.77
CA ILE A 18 -4.65 -9.37 26.33
C ILE A 18 -4.80 -10.89 26.21
N GLY A 19 -6.03 -11.39 26.15
CA GLY A 19 -6.26 -12.66 25.48
C GLY A 19 -5.53 -12.55 24.15
N THR A 20 -4.66 -13.52 23.86
CA THR A 20 -3.87 -13.52 22.61
C THR A 20 -4.79 -13.11 21.50
N VAL A 21 -4.51 -11.94 20.88
CA VAL A 21 -5.30 -11.47 19.74
C VAL A 21 -5.33 -12.66 18.80
N PRO A 22 -6.52 -13.20 18.45
CA PRO A 22 -6.57 -14.34 17.57
C PRO A 22 -5.82 -13.94 16.31
N SER A 23 -4.70 -14.62 16.06
CA SER A 23 -4.00 -14.44 14.79
C SER A 23 -4.87 -15.15 13.77
N TRP A 24 -5.77 -14.40 13.14
CA TRP A 24 -6.46 -14.85 11.95
C TRP A 24 -5.42 -14.91 10.84
N ILE A 25 -4.75 -16.06 10.77
CA ILE A 25 -3.97 -16.47 9.62
C ILE A 25 -4.97 -17.21 8.76
N GLY A 26 -5.66 -16.46 7.91
CA GLY A 26 -6.56 -17.00 6.90
C GLY A 26 -6.03 -16.60 5.54
N GLU A 27 -5.98 -17.56 4.63
CA GLU A 27 -5.88 -17.28 3.21
C GLU A 27 -7.29 -17.28 2.64
N ASP A 28 -7.58 -16.38 1.71
CA ASP A 28 -8.85 -16.46 0.98
C ASP A 28 -8.90 -17.78 0.23
N ILE A 29 -10.06 -18.45 0.28
CA ILE A 29 -10.28 -19.69 -0.46
C ILE A 29 -10.07 -19.37 -1.95
N PRO A 30 -9.14 -20.05 -2.64
CA PRO A 30 -8.84 -19.74 -4.02
C PRO A 30 -10.07 -19.99 -4.89
N ILE A 31 -10.36 -19.06 -5.79
CA ILE A 31 -11.44 -19.23 -6.77
C ILE A 31 -10.95 -20.24 -7.81
N PRO A 32 -11.68 -21.36 -8.01
CA PRO A 32 -11.30 -22.40 -8.96
C PRO A 32 -11.24 -21.92 -10.41
N PHE A 33 -10.47 -22.63 -11.23
CA PHE A 33 -10.30 -22.34 -12.66
C PHE A 33 -11.65 -22.32 -13.40
N GLU A 34 -12.52 -23.27 -13.12
CA GLU A 34 -13.81 -23.43 -13.80
C GLU A 34 -14.74 -22.25 -13.51
N ILE A 35 -14.77 -21.79 -12.25
CA ILE A 35 -15.60 -20.67 -11.80
C ILE A 35 -15.11 -19.36 -12.43
N ALA A 36 -13.80 -19.13 -12.42
CA ALA A 36 -13.25 -17.93 -13.05
C ALA A 36 -13.48 -17.93 -14.57
N THR A 37 -13.33 -19.10 -15.20
CA THR A 37 -13.59 -19.28 -16.63
C THR A 37 -15.06 -19.06 -16.96
N GLU A 38 -15.98 -19.49 -16.10
CA GLU A 38 -17.42 -19.19 -16.24
C GLU A 38 -17.70 -17.69 -16.22
N VAL A 39 -17.08 -16.94 -15.31
CA VAL A 39 -17.17 -15.47 -15.31
C VAL A 39 -16.60 -14.90 -16.63
N GLY A 40 -15.51 -15.45 -17.13
CA GLY A 40 -14.97 -15.11 -18.45
C GLY A 40 -15.97 -15.35 -19.59
N LYS A 41 -16.70 -16.47 -19.56
CA LYS A 41 -17.79 -16.78 -20.51
C LYS A 41 -18.91 -15.75 -20.44
N LEU A 42 -19.32 -15.35 -19.23
CA LEU A 42 -20.35 -14.32 -19.05
C LEU A 42 -19.91 -12.97 -19.62
N ARG A 43 -18.64 -12.58 -19.43
CA ARG A 43 -18.08 -11.35 -20.04
C ARG A 43 -18.15 -11.40 -21.55
N ARG A 44 -17.76 -12.54 -22.16
CA ARG A 44 -17.84 -12.74 -23.61
C ARG A 44 -19.29 -12.66 -24.11
N LEU A 45 -20.22 -13.37 -23.47
CA LEU A 45 -21.65 -13.35 -23.86
C LEU A 45 -22.25 -11.95 -23.77
N ALA A 46 -21.96 -11.23 -22.67
CA ALA A 46 -22.38 -9.85 -22.50
C ALA A 46 -21.78 -8.92 -23.56
N SER A 47 -20.49 -9.10 -23.89
CA SER A 47 -19.80 -8.31 -24.91
C SER A 47 -20.41 -8.52 -26.30
N ALA A 48 -20.78 -9.76 -26.62
CA ALA A 48 -21.46 -10.13 -27.87
C ALA A 48 -22.96 -9.78 -27.89
N GLU A 49 -23.48 -9.07 -26.86
CA GLU A 49 -24.91 -8.74 -26.71
C GLU A 49 -25.83 -9.97 -26.75
N THR A 50 -25.26 -11.15 -26.44
CA THR A 50 -26.00 -12.38 -26.31
C THR A 50 -26.73 -12.39 -24.98
N LYS A 51 -28.03 -12.68 -25.00
CA LYS A 51 -28.85 -12.69 -23.79
C LYS A 51 -28.36 -13.78 -22.83
N ILE A 52 -27.87 -13.38 -21.66
CA ILE A 52 -27.58 -14.28 -20.53
C ILE A 52 -28.94 -14.75 -19.96
N LYS A 53 -29.37 -15.95 -20.35
CA LYS A 53 -30.64 -16.54 -19.92
C LYS A 53 -30.39 -17.45 -18.71
N ASN A 54 -31.34 -17.47 -17.77
CA ASN A 54 -31.40 -18.40 -16.64
C ASN A 54 -30.18 -18.40 -15.70
N TYR A 55 -29.38 -17.34 -15.68
CA TYR A 55 -28.30 -17.21 -14.69
C TYR A 55 -28.91 -16.92 -13.31
N PRO A 56 -28.51 -17.62 -12.24
CA PRO A 56 -29.10 -17.50 -10.91
C PRO A 56 -28.65 -16.20 -10.21
N CYS A 57 -29.07 -15.05 -10.74
CA CYS A 57 -28.68 -13.73 -10.26
C CYS A 57 -29.87 -12.77 -10.35
N ASP A 58 -29.97 -11.84 -9.40
CA ASP A 58 -31.00 -10.81 -9.43
C ASP A 58 -30.76 -9.83 -10.60
N LYS A 59 -31.87 -9.27 -11.13
CA LYS A 59 -31.83 -8.37 -12.30
C LYS A 59 -30.95 -7.14 -12.07
N LYS A 60 -30.87 -6.63 -10.84
CA LYS A 60 -30.12 -5.40 -10.53
C LYS A 60 -28.62 -5.66 -10.59
N THR A 61 -28.16 -6.78 -10.02
CA THR A 61 -26.76 -7.20 -10.08
C THR A 61 -26.34 -7.54 -11.51
N LEU A 62 -27.19 -8.28 -12.25
CA LEU A 62 -26.93 -8.56 -13.67
C LEU A 62 -26.83 -7.27 -14.49
N ASN A 63 -27.73 -6.31 -14.28
CA ASN A 63 -27.68 -5.01 -14.98
C ASN A 63 -26.40 -4.22 -14.65
N LYS A 64 -25.92 -4.23 -13.39
CA LYS A 64 -24.64 -3.61 -13.03
C LYS A 64 -23.47 -4.24 -13.77
N PHE A 65 -23.45 -5.57 -13.83
CA PHE A 65 -22.44 -6.31 -14.59
C PHE A 65 -22.48 -5.92 -16.08
N LEU A 66 -23.66 -5.95 -16.70
CA LEU A 66 -23.84 -5.55 -18.10
C LEU A 66 -23.40 -4.11 -18.36
N GLN A 67 -23.73 -3.17 -17.46
CA GLN A 67 -23.26 -1.78 -17.55
C GLN A 67 -21.74 -1.65 -17.50
N GLN A 68 -21.05 -2.48 -16.69
CA GLN A 68 -19.60 -2.48 -16.64
C GLN A 68 -18.99 -2.94 -17.97
N ILE A 69 -19.56 -3.97 -18.59
CA ILE A 69 -19.12 -4.48 -19.90
C ILE A 69 -19.43 -3.46 -21.01
N ASP A 70 -20.61 -2.85 -20.99
CA ASP A 70 -21.00 -1.80 -21.93
C ASP A 70 -20.09 -0.57 -21.81
N ASN A 71 -19.74 -0.15 -20.59
CA ASN A 71 -18.79 0.95 -20.37
C ASN A 71 -17.39 0.64 -20.94
N GLN A 72 -16.88 -0.58 -20.77
CA GLN A 72 -15.63 -1.04 -21.38
C GLN A 72 -15.70 -0.91 -22.92
N LYS A 73 -16.77 -1.43 -23.53
CA LYS A 73 -16.98 -1.39 -24.99
C LYS A 73 -17.10 0.03 -25.54
N ARG A 74 -17.92 0.88 -24.91
CA ARG A 74 -18.15 2.28 -25.34
C ARG A 74 -16.87 3.11 -25.35
N GLN A 75 -15.91 2.76 -24.51
CA GLN A 75 -14.60 3.41 -24.45
C GLN A 75 -13.57 2.82 -25.44
N GLY A 76 -13.99 1.89 -26.30
CA GLY A 76 -13.18 1.29 -27.36
C GLY A 76 -12.23 0.20 -26.88
N PHE A 77 -12.46 -0.40 -25.71
CA PHE A 77 -11.60 -1.45 -25.16
C PHE A 77 -12.12 -2.84 -25.42
N VAL A 78 -11.20 -3.79 -25.63
CA VAL A 78 -11.53 -5.21 -25.72
C VAL A 78 -11.95 -5.71 -24.34
N VAL A 79 -12.97 -6.57 -24.31
CA VAL A 79 -13.49 -7.18 -23.08
C VAL A 79 -12.75 -8.49 -22.84
N PRO A 80 -11.96 -8.63 -21.75
CA PRO A 80 -11.32 -9.90 -21.40
C PRO A 80 -12.38 -10.95 -21.01
N GLY A 81 -12.12 -12.21 -21.34
CA GLY A 81 -13.04 -13.32 -21.12
C GLY A 81 -12.34 -14.68 -21.06
N ASP A 82 -13.07 -15.76 -21.35
CA ASP A 82 -12.52 -17.13 -21.35
C ASP A 82 -11.71 -17.47 -22.61
N LYS A 83 -11.83 -16.66 -23.68
CA LYS A 83 -11.10 -16.80 -24.95
C LYS A 83 -10.25 -15.59 -25.32
N THR A 84 -10.14 -14.61 -24.42
CA THR A 84 -9.42 -13.36 -24.71
C THR A 84 -8.77 -12.85 -23.44
N ILE A 85 -7.44 -12.78 -23.47
CA ILE A 85 -6.62 -12.13 -22.47
C ILE A 85 -6.37 -10.69 -22.95
N THR A 86 -6.54 -9.71 -22.06
CA THR A 86 -6.08 -8.34 -22.34
C THR A 86 -4.88 -8.01 -21.47
N ILE A 87 -3.87 -7.37 -22.06
CA ILE A 87 -2.71 -6.81 -21.37
C ILE A 87 -2.87 -5.29 -21.41
N ASP A 88 -3.29 -4.75 -20.27
CA ASP A 88 -3.59 -3.34 -20.07
C ASP A 88 -2.37 -2.64 -19.47
N ILE A 89 -1.92 -1.54 -20.07
CA ILE A 89 -0.64 -0.91 -19.72
C ILE A 89 -0.82 0.57 -19.38
N GLU A 90 -0.16 1.01 -18.32
CA GLU A 90 0.08 2.43 -18.01
C GLU A 90 1.45 2.62 -17.35
N ASP A 91 2.40 3.22 -18.08
CA ASP A 91 3.78 3.50 -17.66
C ASP A 91 4.54 2.26 -17.12
N LYS A 92 4.51 2.05 -15.80
CA LYS A 92 5.16 0.93 -15.09
C LYS A 92 4.18 -0.13 -14.60
N ALA A 93 2.89 0.13 -14.68
CA ALA A 93 1.84 -0.78 -14.26
C ALA A 93 1.32 -1.58 -15.45
N VAL A 94 1.28 -2.90 -15.29
CA VAL A 94 0.68 -3.82 -16.26
C VAL A 94 -0.40 -4.64 -15.56
N VAL A 95 -1.57 -4.72 -16.17
CA VAL A 95 -2.68 -5.57 -15.72
C VAL A 95 -3.00 -6.57 -16.82
N ILE A 96 -2.71 -7.84 -16.57
CA ILE A 96 -3.09 -8.94 -17.44
C ILE A 96 -4.46 -9.43 -16.95
N ASN A 97 -5.52 -9.11 -17.68
CA ASN A 97 -6.85 -9.62 -17.38
C ASN A 97 -6.96 -11.04 -17.93
N ALA A 98 -7.01 -12.01 -17.01
CA ALA A 98 -7.00 -13.44 -17.28
C ALA A 98 -8.00 -14.13 -16.35
N CYS A 99 -9.13 -14.60 -16.89
CA CYS A 99 -10.21 -15.21 -16.12
C CYS A 99 -9.96 -16.70 -15.82
N PHE A 100 -8.81 -17.03 -15.23
CA PHE A 100 -8.36 -18.42 -15.02
C PHE A 100 -8.27 -18.85 -13.55
N GLY A 101 -8.74 -18.02 -12.62
CA GLY A 101 -8.80 -18.41 -11.21
C GLY A 101 -7.51 -18.12 -10.46
N THR A 102 -7.57 -18.22 -9.14
CA THR A 102 -6.54 -17.67 -8.26
C THR A 102 -5.20 -18.38 -8.45
N ARG A 103 -5.22 -19.72 -8.50
CA ARG A 103 -3.99 -20.54 -8.55
C ARG A 103 -3.32 -20.49 -9.92
N VAL A 104 -4.08 -20.54 -11.02
CA VAL A 104 -3.52 -20.41 -12.38
C VAL A 104 -2.92 -19.03 -12.59
N ASN A 105 -3.61 -17.96 -12.14
CA ASN A 105 -3.08 -16.61 -12.25
C ASN A 105 -1.84 -16.39 -11.37
N GLU A 106 -1.78 -16.99 -10.18
CA GLU A 106 -0.56 -16.99 -9.36
C GLU A 106 0.59 -17.72 -10.10
N THR A 107 0.33 -18.89 -10.68
CA THR A 107 1.32 -19.65 -11.48
C THR A 107 1.86 -18.80 -12.63
N LEU A 108 0.97 -18.29 -13.49
CA LEU A 108 1.33 -17.46 -14.65
C LEU A 108 2.06 -16.20 -14.23
N GLY A 109 1.57 -15.52 -13.20
CA GLY A 109 2.19 -14.29 -12.73
C GLY A 109 3.61 -14.52 -12.24
N ARG A 110 3.87 -15.63 -11.50
CA ARG A 110 5.21 -15.97 -11.01
C ARG A 110 6.16 -16.31 -12.15
N LEU A 111 5.69 -17.09 -13.13
CA LEU A 111 6.44 -17.39 -14.35
C LEU A 111 6.82 -16.10 -15.08
N ILE A 112 5.84 -15.25 -15.38
CA ILE A 112 6.05 -14.00 -16.13
C ILE A 112 6.99 -13.08 -15.35
N SER A 113 6.72 -12.84 -14.07
CA SER A 113 7.54 -11.97 -13.21
C SER A 113 9.00 -12.43 -13.16
N ALA A 114 9.25 -13.74 -13.04
CA ALA A 114 10.61 -14.26 -12.97
C ALA A 114 11.37 -14.14 -14.29
N LEU A 115 10.73 -14.48 -15.42
CA LEU A 115 11.34 -14.36 -16.74
C LEU A 115 11.58 -12.89 -17.14
N LEU A 116 10.65 -12.00 -16.78
CA LEU A 116 10.83 -10.57 -16.94
C LEU A 116 11.99 -10.05 -16.08
N ALA A 117 12.05 -10.45 -14.80
CA ALA A 117 13.12 -10.02 -13.91
C ALA A 117 14.50 -10.47 -14.40
N GLN A 118 14.60 -11.68 -14.97
CA GLN A 118 15.82 -12.16 -15.59
C GLN A 118 16.24 -11.31 -16.80
N SER A 119 15.28 -10.90 -17.63
CA SER A 119 15.56 -10.03 -18.79
C SER A 119 15.89 -8.58 -18.39
N LEU A 120 15.31 -8.09 -17.29
CA LEU A 120 15.46 -6.71 -16.81
C LEU A 120 16.66 -6.51 -15.91
N GLY A 121 17.13 -7.56 -15.23
CA GLY A 121 18.13 -7.46 -14.16
C GLY A 121 17.57 -6.87 -12.85
N GLU A 122 16.26 -6.64 -12.78
CA GLU A 122 15.59 -5.99 -11.65
C GLU A 122 14.31 -6.75 -11.27
N SER A 123 13.90 -6.66 -10.00
CA SER A 123 12.71 -7.36 -9.50
C SER A 123 11.42 -6.75 -10.04
N VAL A 124 10.48 -7.61 -10.44
CA VAL A 124 9.12 -7.21 -10.84
C VAL A 124 8.14 -7.49 -9.72
N GLY A 125 7.40 -6.47 -9.28
CA GLY A 125 6.32 -6.63 -8.31
C GLY A 125 5.17 -7.42 -8.93
N ILE A 126 4.55 -8.31 -8.16
CA ILE A 126 3.46 -9.17 -8.62
C ILE A 126 2.34 -9.21 -7.58
N ASN A 127 1.10 -9.09 -8.06
CA ASN A 127 -0.09 -9.47 -7.32
C ASN A 127 -1.18 -10.02 -8.24
N SER A 128 -1.82 -11.12 -7.86
CA SER A 128 -2.86 -11.77 -8.66
C SER A 128 -4.15 -11.97 -7.87
N ASP A 129 -5.27 -11.85 -8.58
CA ASP A 129 -6.59 -12.32 -8.17
C ASP A 129 -7.09 -13.37 -9.18
N ALA A 130 -8.32 -13.85 -9.02
CA ALA A 130 -8.91 -14.87 -9.89
C ALA A 130 -9.14 -14.44 -11.35
N TYR A 131 -9.05 -13.14 -11.63
CA TYR A 131 -9.40 -12.54 -12.91
C TYR A 131 -8.27 -11.67 -13.49
N ARG A 132 -7.22 -11.36 -12.70
CA ARG A 132 -6.17 -10.42 -13.07
C ARG A 132 -4.82 -10.79 -12.47
N ILE A 133 -3.76 -10.49 -13.20
CA ILE A 133 -2.37 -10.48 -12.74
C ILE A 133 -1.84 -9.06 -12.91
N ASN A 134 -1.35 -8.48 -11.83
CA ASN A 134 -0.83 -7.12 -11.79
C ASN A 134 0.69 -7.20 -11.64
N LEU A 135 1.38 -6.50 -12.52
CA LEU A 135 2.83 -6.40 -12.51
C LEU A 135 3.24 -4.94 -12.31
N GLU A 136 4.16 -4.73 -11.37
CA GLU A 136 4.82 -3.44 -11.17
C GLU A 136 6.25 -3.54 -11.67
N LEU A 137 6.51 -2.87 -12.79
CA LEU A 137 7.79 -2.89 -13.47
C LEU A 137 8.72 -1.79 -12.91
N PRO A 138 10.04 -2.02 -12.87
CA PRO A 138 10.99 -1.00 -12.41
C PRO A 138 11.06 0.22 -13.35
N GLY A 139 10.77 0.01 -14.64
CA GLY A 139 10.78 1.02 -15.70
C GLY A 139 9.81 0.67 -16.82
N ARG A 140 9.82 1.48 -17.88
CA ARG A 140 9.07 1.17 -19.11
C ARG A 140 9.69 -0.05 -19.78
N PHE A 141 8.85 -0.97 -20.22
CA PHE A 141 9.30 -2.24 -20.79
C PHE A 141 8.44 -2.60 -22.02
N PRO A 142 9.04 -3.19 -23.08
CA PRO A 142 8.30 -3.67 -24.24
C PRO A 142 7.35 -4.78 -23.83
N VAL A 143 6.05 -4.51 -23.91
CA VAL A 143 5.01 -5.43 -23.44
C VAL A 143 4.83 -6.66 -24.34
N ASP A 144 5.33 -6.59 -25.58
CA ASP A 144 5.44 -7.74 -26.46
C ASP A 144 6.21 -8.90 -25.82
N ARG A 145 7.15 -8.61 -24.91
CA ARG A 145 7.85 -9.65 -24.15
C ARG A 145 6.94 -10.47 -23.24
N ILE A 146 5.88 -9.89 -22.68
CA ILE A 146 4.89 -10.65 -21.89
C ILE A 146 4.14 -11.61 -22.80
N LYS A 147 3.76 -11.14 -23.99
CA LYS A 147 3.14 -11.97 -25.02
C LYS A 147 4.10 -13.08 -25.48
N ASP A 148 5.38 -12.77 -25.69
CA ASP A 148 6.41 -13.74 -26.05
C ASP A 148 6.55 -14.80 -24.97
N ILE A 149 6.58 -14.43 -23.68
CA ILE A 149 6.64 -15.40 -22.58
C ILE A 149 5.46 -16.37 -22.64
N LEU A 150 4.24 -15.86 -22.84
CA LEU A 150 3.04 -16.70 -22.94
C LEU A 150 3.07 -17.62 -24.16
N LEU A 151 3.60 -17.16 -25.29
CA LEU A 151 3.67 -17.94 -26.54
C LEU A 151 4.84 -18.94 -26.57
N GLN A 152 5.99 -18.60 -25.98
CA GLN A 152 7.23 -19.37 -26.13
C GLN A 152 7.48 -20.34 -24.96
N THR A 153 6.81 -20.16 -23.82
CA THR A 153 6.97 -21.09 -22.69
C THR A 153 6.40 -22.45 -23.05
N LYS A 154 7.24 -23.48 -23.09
CA LYS A 154 6.81 -24.86 -23.35
C LYS A 154 5.98 -25.36 -22.17
N PRO A 155 4.69 -25.73 -22.35
CA PRO A 155 3.83 -26.18 -21.28
C PRO A 155 4.45 -27.33 -20.47
N GLU A 156 5.05 -28.31 -21.13
CA GLU A 156 5.65 -29.50 -20.51
C GLU A 156 6.82 -29.16 -19.56
N SER A 157 7.47 -28.01 -19.77
CA SER A 157 8.58 -27.56 -18.94
C SER A 157 8.16 -26.69 -17.75
N LEU A 158 6.88 -26.33 -17.65
CA LEU A 158 6.38 -25.35 -16.68
C LEU A 158 6.72 -25.72 -15.24
N GLU A 159 6.51 -26.98 -14.86
CA GLU A 159 6.77 -27.46 -13.50
C GLU A 159 8.25 -27.30 -13.12
N TYR A 160 9.15 -27.76 -13.98
CA TYR A 160 10.60 -27.63 -13.77
C TYR A 160 11.04 -26.17 -13.68
N LEU A 161 10.50 -25.30 -14.56
CA LEU A 161 10.78 -23.86 -14.53
C LEU A 161 10.33 -23.24 -13.20
N LEU A 162 9.11 -23.55 -12.75
CA LEU A 162 8.57 -23.03 -11.49
C LEU A 162 9.37 -23.52 -10.28
N GLN A 163 9.72 -24.81 -10.23
CA GLN A 163 10.57 -25.33 -9.15
C GLN A 163 11.91 -24.57 -9.09
N THR A 164 12.52 -24.30 -10.25
CA THR A 164 13.77 -23.54 -10.35
C THR A 164 13.60 -22.08 -9.89
N ILE A 165 12.51 -21.42 -10.32
CA ILE A 165 12.18 -20.04 -9.94
C ILE A 165 11.94 -19.94 -8.42
N LEU A 166 11.17 -20.87 -7.86
CA LEU A 166 10.75 -20.85 -6.47
C LEU A 166 11.88 -21.19 -5.50
N ARG A 167 12.78 -22.12 -5.88
CA ARG A 167 14.00 -22.44 -5.11
C ARG A 167 14.85 -21.21 -4.82
N ASN A 168 14.85 -20.23 -5.72
CA ASN A 168 15.62 -18.99 -5.61
C ASN A 168 14.79 -17.77 -5.15
N SER A 169 13.51 -17.96 -4.85
CA SER A 169 12.58 -16.87 -4.56
C SER A 169 12.40 -16.65 -3.06
N THR A 170 12.26 -15.39 -2.63
CA THR A 170 11.87 -15.11 -1.23
C THR A 170 10.44 -15.57 -0.90
N TYR A 171 9.65 -15.97 -1.90
CA TYR A 171 8.26 -16.41 -1.74
C TYR A 171 8.13 -17.69 -0.92
N ILE A 172 9.07 -18.64 -1.04
CA ILE A 172 9.06 -19.90 -0.28
C ILE A 172 9.42 -19.70 1.21
N ARG A 173 9.98 -18.54 1.60
CA ARG A 173 10.49 -18.29 2.97
C ARG A 173 9.50 -18.67 4.06
N TRP A 174 8.26 -18.21 3.94
CA TRP A 174 7.24 -18.46 4.96
C TRP A 174 6.93 -19.96 5.09
N GLN A 175 6.76 -20.63 3.95
CA GLN A 175 6.50 -22.06 3.91
C GLN A 175 7.68 -22.88 4.45
N LEU A 176 8.90 -22.49 4.11
CA LEU A 176 10.13 -23.11 4.61
C LEU A 176 10.19 -23.07 6.15
N ILE A 177 9.88 -21.92 6.75
CA ILE A 177 9.84 -21.78 8.22
C ILE A 177 8.73 -22.65 8.82
N HIS A 178 7.55 -22.68 8.19
CA HIS A 178 6.43 -23.50 8.65
C HIS A 178 6.75 -24.99 8.61
N VAL A 179 7.33 -25.47 7.52
CA VAL A 179 7.76 -26.87 7.37
C VAL A 179 8.90 -27.18 8.34
N ALA A 180 9.93 -26.33 8.43
CA ALA A 180 11.05 -26.54 9.36
C ALA A 180 10.60 -26.63 10.83
N ARG A 181 9.57 -25.86 11.22
CA ARG A 181 8.94 -25.97 12.55
C ARG A 181 8.20 -27.28 12.75
N LYS A 182 7.47 -27.76 11.74
CA LYS A 182 6.79 -29.06 11.80
C LYS A 182 7.78 -30.23 11.91
N PHE A 183 8.92 -30.12 11.23
CA PHE A 183 10.01 -31.08 11.30
C PHE A 183 10.84 -30.97 12.60
N GLY A 184 10.57 -29.98 13.45
CA GLY A 184 11.33 -29.75 14.69
C GLY A 184 12.72 -29.14 14.50
N ALA A 185 13.10 -28.78 13.27
CA ALA A 185 14.39 -28.14 12.98
C ALA A 185 14.45 -26.67 13.46
N ILE A 186 13.29 -26.04 13.65
CA ILE A 186 13.16 -24.70 14.23
C ILE A 186 12.20 -24.76 15.41
N SER A 187 12.59 -24.22 16.56
CA SER A 187 11.72 -24.13 17.73
C SER A 187 10.55 -23.16 17.50
N LYS A 188 9.43 -23.40 18.18
CA LYS A 188 8.23 -22.53 18.05
C LYS A 188 8.52 -21.09 18.46
N ASP A 189 9.36 -20.90 19.47
CA ASP A 189 9.73 -19.60 20.04
C ASP A 189 10.85 -18.88 19.26
N PHE A 190 11.36 -19.52 18.19
CA PHE A 190 12.39 -18.91 17.35
C PHE A 190 11.85 -17.70 16.59
N ASP A 191 12.46 -16.53 16.84
CA ASP A 191 12.18 -15.33 16.06
C ASP A 191 12.92 -15.37 14.71
N TYR A 192 12.27 -16.01 13.73
CA TYR A 192 12.76 -16.08 12.37
C TYR A 192 12.90 -14.72 11.67
N LYS A 193 12.34 -13.62 12.23
CA LYS A 193 12.50 -12.27 11.66
C LYS A 193 13.91 -11.72 11.86
N SER A 194 14.63 -12.23 12.87
CA SER A 194 16.03 -11.88 13.14
C SER A 194 17.02 -12.51 12.15
N VAL A 195 16.62 -13.56 11.44
CA VAL A 195 17.47 -14.27 10.48
C VAL A 195 17.25 -13.74 9.06
N GLY A 196 18.34 -13.39 8.39
CA GLY A 196 18.31 -13.04 6.98
C GLY A 196 17.84 -14.21 6.10
N VAL A 197 17.06 -13.92 5.06
CA VAL A 197 16.50 -14.93 4.14
C VAL A 197 17.60 -15.89 3.66
N ARG A 198 18.72 -15.35 3.18
CA ARG A 198 19.83 -16.13 2.63
C ARG A 198 20.34 -17.20 3.59
N LYS A 199 20.43 -16.89 4.89
CA LYS A 199 20.91 -17.84 5.90
C LYS A 199 19.94 -19.00 6.11
N LEU A 200 18.62 -18.74 6.05
CA LEU A 200 17.62 -19.82 6.13
C LEU A 200 17.71 -20.74 4.91
N PHE A 201 17.88 -20.16 3.72
CA PHE A 201 18.03 -20.96 2.49
C PHE A 201 19.29 -21.82 2.58
N THR A 202 20.46 -21.24 2.89
CA THR A 202 21.71 -22.01 2.98
C THR A 202 21.67 -23.13 4.04
N LEU A 203 20.86 -23.00 5.09
CA LEU A 203 20.75 -24.02 6.15
C LEU A 203 19.89 -25.21 5.73
N PHE A 204 18.86 -24.98 4.92
CA PHE A 204 17.92 -26.02 4.50
C PHE A 204 18.07 -26.42 3.03
N GLU A 205 18.97 -25.79 2.30
CA GLU A 205 19.31 -26.17 0.93
C GLU A 205 19.70 -27.65 0.87
N ASN A 206 19.15 -28.38 -0.10
CA ASN A 206 19.33 -29.84 -0.24
C ASN A 206 18.85 -30.68 0.96
N THR A 207 17.82 -30.22 1.68
CA THR A 207 17.15 -31.00 2.74
C THR A 207 15.71 -31.34 2.36
N LEU A 208 15.19 -32.44 2.92
CA LEU A 208 13.77 -32.82 2.77
C LEU A 208 12.81 -31.73 3.26
N ILE A 209 13.26 -30.89 4.20
CA ILE A 209 12.48 -29.73 4.70
C ILE A 209 12.25 -28.72 3.57
N PHE A 210 13.26 -28.51 2.73
CA PHE A 210 13.15 -27.58 1.62
C PHE A 210 12.29 -28.13 0.50
N ASP A 211 12.45 -29.41 0.15
CA ASP A 211 11.65 -30.06 -0.89
C ASP A 211 10.16 -30.10 -0.49
N GLU A 212 9.84 -30.50 0.74
CA GLU A 212 8.47 -30.43 1.26
C GLU A 212 7.92 -28.99 1.27
N ALA A 213 8.74 -27.99 1.62
CA ALA A 213 8.30 -26.60 1.56
C ALA A 213 7.96 -26.14 0.14
N LEU A 214 8.71 -26.62 -0.85
CA LEU A 214 8.47 -26.31 -2.25
C LEU A 214 7.22 -27.01 -2.76
N ASP A 215 7.10 -28.31 -2.53
CA ASP A 215 5.97 -29.14 -2.94
C ASP A 215 4.67 -28.60 -2.36
N LYS A 216 4.67 -28.28 -1.06
CA LYS A 216 3.51 -27.73 -0.38
C LYS A 216 3.14 -26.34 -0.90
N LEU A 217 4.13 -25.50 -1.24
CA LEU A 217 3.85 -24.19 -1.83
C LEU A 217 3.19 -24.32 -3.20
N ILE A 218 3.73 -25.20 -4.07
CA ILE A 218 3.15 -25.48 -5.39
C ILE A 218 1.74 -26.04 -5.22
N TRP A 219 1.58 -27.04 -4.34
CA TRP A 219 0.30 -27.69 -4.08
C TRP A 219 -0.77 -26.76 -3.53
N GLU A 220 -0.43 -25.80 -2.67
CA GLU A 220 -1.41 -24.90 -2.05
C GLU A 220 -1.72 -23.70 -2.94
N ARG A 221 -0.72 -23.16 -3.66
CA ARG A 221 -0.80 -21.84 -4.27
C ARG A 221 -0.83 -21.85 -5.80
N MET A 222 -0.45 -22.94 -6.44
CA MET A 222 -0.28 -23.00 -7.90
C MET A 222 -1.12 -24.11 -8.52
N ASP A 223 -1.49 -23.94 -9.77
CA ASP A 223 -2.22 -24.94 -10.55
C ASP A 223 -1.46 -25.17 -11.85
N ILE A 224 -0.56 -26.15 -11.86
CA ILE A 224 0.33 -26.40 -12.99
C ILE A 224 -0.46 -26.97 -14.17
N GLU A 225 -1.33 -27.95 -13.92
CA GLU A 225 -2.09 -28.66 -14.95
C GLU A 225 -2.97 -27.70 -15.78
N ASN A 226 -3.78 -26.87 -15.12
CA ASN A 226 -4.61 -25.91 -15.84
C ASN A 226 -3.77 -24.79 -16.47
N THR A 227 -2.65 -24.40 -15.86
CA THR A 227 -1.75 -23.42 -16.48
C THR A 227 -1.13 -23.96 -17.78
N GLN A 228 -0.72 -25.23 -17.80
CA GLN A 228 -0.23 -25.88 -19.03
C GLN A 228 -1.30 -25.89 -20.12
N GLN A 229 -2.55 -26.19 -19.76
CA GLN A 229 -3.67 -26.13 -20.71
C GLN A 229 -3.91 -24.71 -21.24
N VAL A 230 -3.84 -23.69 -20.38
CA VAL A 230 -3.98 -22.29 -20.80
C VAL A 230 -2.86 -21.90 -21.77
N LEU A 231 -1.61 -22.26 -21.49
CA LEU A 231 -0.48 -21.99 -22.38
C LEU A 231 -0.67 -22.68 -23.74
N LYS A 232 -1.10 -23.94 -23.76
CA LYS A 232 -1.43 -24.67 -25.02
C LYS A 232 -2.50 -23.94 -25.82
N LYS A 233 -3.62 -23.57 -25.18
CA LYS A 233 -4.71 -22.83 -25.84
C LYS A 233 -4.29 -21.47 -26.38
N ILE A 234 -3.36 -20.78 -25.72
CA ILE A 234 -2.77 -19.55 -26.24
C ILE A 234 -1.92 -19.84 -27.48
N GLN A 235 -1.10 -20.89 -27.45
CA GLN A 235 -0.21 -21.30 -28.55
C GLN A 235 -0.98 -21.81 -29.77
N ASP A 236 -2.09 -22.50 -29.55
CA ASP A 236 -2.98 -23.03 -30.58
C ASP A 236 -3.93 -21.96 -31.16
N GLY A 237 -3.92 -20.74 -30.61
CA GLY A 237 -4.77 -19.64 -31.04
C GLY A 237 -6.23 -19.74 -30.58
N GLU A 238 -6.55 -20.60 -29.61
CA GLU A 238 -7.88 -20.67 -28.99
C GLU A 238 -8.16 -19.50 -28.03
N ILE A 239 -7.09 -18.93 -27.45
CA ILE A 239 -7.14 -17.76 -26.57
C ILE A 239 -6.34 -16.62 -27.20
N ASP A 240 -7.04 -15.56 -27.57
CA ASP A 240 -6.43 -14.36 -28.15
C ASP A 240 -5.76 -13.49 -27.07
N ILE A 241 -4.65 -12.84 -27.41
CA ILE A 241 -3.98 -11.85 -26.56
C ILE A 241 -4.08 -10.47 -27.22
N HIS A 242 -4.71 -9.52 -26.52
CA HIS A 242 -4.85 -8.15 -26.96
C HIS A 242 -4.11 -7.18 -26.04
N ILE A 243 -3.32 -6.27 -26.60
CA ILE A 243 -2.60 -5.24 -25.84
C ILE A 243 -3.36 -3.92 -25.98
N GLN A 244 -3.64 -3.26 -24.85
CA GLN A 244 -4.38 -2.01 -24.81
C GLN A 244 -3.90 -1.08 -23.69
N ARG A 245 -4.33 0.19 -23.74
CA ARG A 245 -4.15 1.12 -22.60
C ARG A 245 -5.00 0.67 -21.40
N LEU A 246 -4.76 1.23 -20.22
CA LEU A 246 -5.49 0.86 -19.01
C LEU A 246 -7.02 1.05 -19.16
N SER A 247 -7.78 -0.04 -19.02
CA SER A 247 -9.23 -0.04 -19.24
C SER A 247 -10.06 0.09 -17.94
N PRO A 248 -11.37 0.40 -18.04
CA PRO A 248 -12.29 0.38 -16.90
C PRO A 248 -12.28 -0.93 -16.10
N ILE A 249 -12.24 -2.08 -16.76
CA ILE A 249 -12.17 -3.39 -16.09
C ILE A 249 -10.84 -3.54 -15.33
N ALA A 250 -9.71 -3.09 -15.87
CA ALA A 250 -8.44 -3.11 -15.15
C ALA A 250 -8.46 -2.16 -13.93
N LEU A 251 -8.97 -0.94 -14.09
CA LEU A 251 -9.10 0.07 -13.02
C LEU A 251 -9.97 -0.39 -11.85
N ALA A 252 -11.09 -1.08 -12.11
CA ALA A 252 -11.94 -1.63 -11.05
C ALA A 252 -11.18 -2.63 -10.15
N GLY A 253 -10.16 -3.31 -10.68
CA GLY A 253 -9.27 -4.17 -9.91
C GLY A 253 -8.34 -3.39 -8.97
N PHE A 254 -7.80 -2.26 -9.43
CA PHE A 254 -6.95 -1.38 -8.61
C PHE A 254 -7.69 -0.81 -7.40
N GLU A 255 -8.97 -0.43 -7.54
CA GLU A 255 -9.77 0.08 -6.43
C GLU A 255 -10.03 -0.99 -5.36
N THR A 256 -10.30 -2.23 -5.78
CA THR A 256 -10.49 -3.38 -4.89
C THR A 256 -9.18 -3.75 -4.18
N MET A 257 -8.05 -3.67 -4.89
CA MET A 257 -6.72 -3.94 -4.34
C MET A 257 -6.28 -2.87 -3.35
N ARG A 258 -6.62 -1.58 -3.53
CA ARG A 258 -6.40 -0.54 -2.51
C ARG A 258 -7.20 -0.80 -1.22
N GLY A 259 -8.29 -1.56 -1.30
CA GLY A 259 -9.06 -2.00 -0.14
C GLY A 259 -8.46 -3.18 0.62
N LEU A 260 -7.66 -4.04 -0.04
CA LEU A 260 -7.11 -5.29 0.51
C LEU A 260 -5.59 -5.30 0.70
N MET A 261 -4.88 -4.40 0.03
CA MET A 261 -3.48 -4.08 0.29
C MET A 261 -3.42 -2.70 0.95
N VAL A 262 -3.33 -2.67 2.27
CA VAL A 262 -2.62 -1.57 2.93
C VAL A 262 -1.13 -1.88 2.73
N PRO A 263 -0.39 -1.20 1.85
CA PRO A 263 1.03 -1.46 1.76
C PRO A 263 1.69 -1.09 3.08
N GLN A 264 2.67 -1.89 3.54
CA GLN A 264 3.51 -1.54 4.69
C GLN A 264 4.25 -0.20 4.53
N ARG A 265 4.28 0.33 3.30
CA ARG A 265 4.76 1.67 2.97
C ARG A 265 3.54 2.53 2.69
N ALA A 266 3.41 3.64 3.42
CA ALA A 266 2.38 4.63 3.12
C ALA A 266 2.42 4.96 1.62
N ASP A 267 1.34 4.61 0.93
CA ASP A 267 1.16 4.82 -0.51
C ASP A 267 1.43 6.30 -0.85
N ARG A 268 2.02 6.56 -2.02
CA ARG A 268 2.23 7.93 -2.51
C ARG A 268 0.91 8.71 -2.49
N SER A 269 -0.21 8.03 -2.74
CA SER A 269 -1.55 8.63 -2.62
C SER A 269 -1.86 9.12 -1.19
N ILE A 270 -1.55 8.32 -0.17
CA ILE A 270 -1.71 8.66 1.26
C ILE A 270 -0.77 9.79 1.65
N LEU A 271 0.50 9.75 1.21
CA LEU A 271 1.47 10.80 1.48
C LEU A 271 1.09 12.13 0.80
N MET A 272 0.51 12.08 -0.39
CA MET A 272 -0.01 13.27 -1.08
C MET A 272 -1.28 13.81 -0.41
N ALA A 273 -2.16 12.94 0.08
CA ALA A 273 -3.31 13.34 0.89
C ALA A 273 -2.88 13.98 2.22
N LEU A 274 -1.84 13.42 2.88
CA LEU A 274 -1.20 14.00 4.05
C LEU A 274 -0.61 15.37 3.74
N LYS A 275 0.18 15.49 2.66
CA LYS A 275 0.78 16.75 2.22
C LYS A 275 -0.30 17.81 2.01
N LYS A 276 -1.35 17.50 1.24
CA LYS A 276 -2.49 18.38 1.00
C LYS A 276 -3.13 18.85 2.31
N ARG A 277 -3.36 17.93 3.26
CA ARG A 277 -3.92 18.27 4.58
C ARG A 277 -3.02 19.21 5.39
N LEU A 278 -1.70 19.00 5.37
CA LEU A 278 -0.76 19.87 6.08
C LEU A 278 -0.66 21.25 5.41
N ASP A 279 -0.67 21.29 4.07
CA ASP A 279 -0.66 22.53 3.29
C ASP A 279 -1.94 23.37 3.50
N ASP A 280 -3.10 22.72 3.59
CA ASP A 280 -4.39 23.39 3.82
C ASP A 280 -4.68 23.62 5.33
N ALA A 281 -3.74 23.27 6.23
CA ALA A 281 -3.92 23.48 7.65
C ALA A 281 -4.02 24.97 8.01
N ALA A 282 -5.07 25.33 8.75
CA ALA A 282 -5.29 26.69 9.23
C ALA A 282 -4.40 26.99 10.44
N ILE A 283 -3.59 28.04 10.32
CA ILE A 283 -2.56 28.41 11.28
C ILE A 283 -2.72 29.83 11.79
N THR A 284 -2.24 30.05 13.01
CA THR A 284 -2.02 31.37 13.59
C THR A 284 -0.52 31.58 13.75
N LEU A 285 -0.01 32.62 13.11
CA LEU A 285 1.39 33.04 13.21
C LEU A 285 1.50 34.12 14.29
N VAL A 286 2.53 34.01 15.12
CA VAL A 286 2.72 34.88 16.28
C VAL A 286 4.16 35.39 16.29
N CYS A 287 4.32 36.71 16.23
CA CYS A 287 5.64 37.31 16.40
C CYS A 287 6.08 37.22 17.86
N THR A 288 7.19 36.56 18.16
CA THR A 288 7.67 36.47 19.55
C THR A 288 8.34 37.75 20.05
N ASN A 289 8.44 38.78 19.21
CA ASN A 289 9.03 40.07 19.55
C ASN A 289 7.97 41.11 19.93
N CYS A 290 6.98 41.34 19.05
CA CYS A 290 5.92 42.33 19.28
C CYS A 290 4.55 41.71 19.60
N ASN A 291 4.44 40.38 19.67
CA ASN A 291 3.20 39.65 19.92
C ASN A 291 2.07 39.86 18.90
N HIS A 292 2.37 40.50 17.76
CA HIS A 292 1.42 40.61 16.66
C HIS A 292 1.05 39.21 16.15
N THR A 293 -0.25 38.98 15.93
CA THR A 293 -0.79 37.69 15.47
C THR A 293 -1.62 37.86 14.21
N TRP A 294 -1.49 36.91 13.29
CA TRP A 294 -2.30 36.88 12.08
C TRP A 294 -2.61 35.44 11.67
N ASN A 295 -3.71 35.26 10.94
CA ASN A 295 -4.19 33.96 10.52
C ASN A 295 -3.92 33.72 9.03
N THR A 296 -3.54 32.50 8.69
CA THR A 296 -3.37 32.08 7.28
C THR A 296 -3.52 30.56 7.18
N ILE A 297 -3.22 30.01 6.01
CA ILE A 297 -3.01 28.57 5.81
C ILE A 297 -1.53 28.32 5.47
N VAL A 298 -1.02 27.12 5.77
CA VAL A 298 0.39 26.78 5.54
C VAL A 298 0.81 27.03 4.09
N ARG A 299 0.00 26.64 3.11
CA ARG A 299 0.28 26.83 1.67
C ARG A 299 0.49 28.30 1.29
N ARG A 300 -0.20 29.23 1.93
CA ARG A 300 -0.12 30.69 1.67
C ARG A 300 0.99 31.38 2.46
N ALA A 301 1.67 30.70 3.38
CA ALA A 301 2.78 31.28 4.11
C ALA A 301 4.01 31.45 3.20
N ASP A 302 4.70 32.59 3.37
CA ASP A 302 5.94 32.90 2.67
C ASP A 302 7.06 31.93 3.05
N ALA A 303 8.02 31.74 2.12
CA ALA A 303 9.18 30.87 2.35
C ALA A 303 10.08 31.35 3.50
N LYS A 304 10.08 32.67 3.77
CA LYS A 304 10.70 33.31 4.93
C LYS A 304 9.66 34.20 5.60
N LEU A 305 9.33 33.88 6.85
CA LEU A 305 8.33 34.60 7.62
C LEU A 305 8.93 35.87 8.24
N LYS A 306 8.27 37.01 8.02
CA LYS A 306 8.62 38.30 8.62
C LYS A 306 7.38 38.95 9.21
N CYS A 307 7.50 39.53 10.39
CA CYS A 307 6.41 40.28 11.01
C CYS A 307 6.17 41.60 10.25
N SER A 308 4.93 41.82 9.81
CA SER A 308 4.50 43.08 9.16
C SER A 308 4.53 44.28 10.11
N HIS A 309 4.45 44.07 11.42
CA HIS A 309 4.38 45.15 12.41
C HIS A 309 5.76 45.63 12.88
N CYS A 310 6.71 44.74 13.17
CA CYS A 310 8.03 45.12 13.72
C CYS A 310 9.22 44.62 12.91
N GLY A 311 8.99 43.93 11.78
CA GLY A 311 10.05 43.42 10.92
C GLY A 311 10.82 42.21 11.46
N ALA A 312 10.51 41.72 12.67
CA ALA A 312 11.19 40.57 13.25
C ALA A 312 10.89 39.26 12.49
N ILE A 313 11.87 38.36 12.45
CA ILE A 313 11.82 37.08 11.72
C ILE A 313 11.54 35.87 12.62
N LYS A 314 11.54 36.04 13.95
CA LYS A 314 11.26 34.97 14.91
C LYS A 314 9.76 34.85 15.12
N ILE A 315 9.13 33.98 14.33
CA ILE A 315 7.69 33.78 14.27
C ILE A 315 7.35 32.37 14.74
N ALA A 316 6.49 32.24 15.76
CA ALA A 316 5.92 30.96 16.17
C ALA A 316 4.70 30.61 15.31
N VAL A 317 4.46 29.32 15.10
CA VAL A 317 3.25 28.80 14.46
C VAL A 317 2.41 28.01 15.47
N LEU A 318 1.11 28.28 15.47
CA LEU A 318 0.12 27.57 16.27
C LEU A 318 -1.00 27.04 15.37
N HIS A 319 -1.56 25.90 15.74
CA HIS A 319 -2.87 25.52 15.21
C HIS A 319 -3.91 26.59 15.58
N ARG A 320 -4.85 26.89 14.67
CA ARG A 320 -5.84 27.95 14.88
C ARG A 320 -6.66 27.80 16.17
N TYR A 321 -7.00 26.57 16.55
CA TYR A 321 -7.73 26.29 17.80
C TYR A 321 -6.88 26.59 19.05
N ASN A 322 -5.55 26.61 18.93
CA ASN A 322 -4.60 26.93 20.01
C ASN A 322 -4.17 28.40 20.04
N ARG A 323 -4.85 29.31 19.29
CA ARG A 323 -4.46 30.74 19.21
C ARG A 323 -4.32 31.43 20.57
N ASN A 324 -5.04 30.97 21.58
CA ASN A 324 -5.03 31.56 22.92
C ASN A 324 -3.68 31.42 23.62
N LEU A 325 -2.84 30.45 23.24
CA LEU A 325 -1.48 30.30 23.77
C LEU A 325 -0.60 31.53 23.46
N ALA A 326 -0.93 32.31 22.42
CA ALA A 326 -0.23 33.55 22.12
C ALA A 326 -0.31 34.57 23.27
N LYS A 327 -1.41 34.56 24.05
CA LYS A 327 -1.62 35.46 25.19
C LYS A 327 -0.61 35.22 26.33
N LEU A 328 -0.03 34.01 26.40
CA LEU A 328 0.98 33.70 27.40
C LEU A 328 2.24 34.56 27.22
N LEU A 329 2.57 34.97 25.98
CA LEU A 329 3.72 35.82 25.70
C LEU A 329 3.60 37.22 26.33
N THR A 330 2.38 37.74 26.50
CA THR A 330 2.11 39.05 27.11
C THR A 330 1.82 38.99 28.61
N LYS A 331 1.54 37.81 29.17
CA LYS A 331 1.20 37.63 30.59
C LYS A 331 2.42 37.92 31.48
N LYS A 332 2.27 38.81 32.47
CA LYS A 332 3.33 39.23 33.41
C LYS A 332 3.63 38.16 34.47
N GLU A 333 2.60 37.59 35.07
CA GLU A 333 2.72 36.51 36.07
C GLU A 333 2.31 35.18 35.45
N ARG A 334 3.21 34.19 35.50
CA ARG A 334 3.04 32.89 34.85
C ARG A 334 3.26 31.77 35.84
N THR A 335 2.42 30.74 35.79
CA THR A 335 2.65 29.49 36.52
C THR A 335 3.86 28.75 35.95
N ASN A 336 4.37 27.76 36.69
CA ASN A 336 5.46 26.90 36.20
C ASN A 336 5.11 26.17 34.90
N GLU A 337 3.85 25.80 34.71
CA GLU A 337 3.35 25.18 33.47
C GLU A 337 3.29 26.18 32.32
N GLU A 338 2.79 27.39 32.55
CA GLU A 338 2.76 28.46 31.55
C GLU A 338 4.19 28.85 31.11
N ASN A 339 5.16 28.86 32.03
CA ASN A 339 6.57 29.07 31.71
C ASN A 339 7.19 27.93 30.87
N ARG A 340 6.70 26.69 31.01
CA ARG A 340 7.10 25.59 30.12
C ARG A 340 6.52 25.80 28.72
N GLU A 341 5.25 26.18 28.60
CA GLU A 341 4.60 26.44 27.31
C GLU A 341 5.21 27.64 26.57
N VAL A 342 5.58 28.71 27.27
CA VAL A 342 6.33 29.84 26.66
C VAL A 342 7.69 29.39 26.12
N ARG A 343 8.43 28.53 26.83
CA ARG A 343 9.67 27.94 26.30
C ARG A 343 9.42 27.09 25.05
N ARG A 344 8.33 26.33 25.01
CA ARG A 344 7.92 25.55 23.82
C ARG A 344 7.57 26.47 22.65
N LEU A 345 6.90 27.60 22.88
CA LEU A 345 6.61 28.61 21.86
C LEU A 345 7.90 29.22 21.28
N HIS A 346 8.89 29.54 22.12
CA HIS A 346 10.18 30.02 21.62
C HIS A 346 10.94 28.95 20.83
N LYS A 347 10.90 27.68 21.25
CA LYS A 347 11.49 26.56 20.51
C LYS A 347 10.81 26.35 19.16
N ASN A 348 9.48 26.42 19.13
CA ASN A 348 8.67 26.42 17.91
C ASN A 348 9.12 27.54 16.95
N ALA A 349 9.23 28.78 17.44
CA ALA A 349 9.68 29.91 16.63
C ALA A 349 11.11 29.74 16.10
N SER A 350 12.01 29.15 16.88
CA SER A 350 13.37 28.83 16.41
C SER A 350 13.37 27.82 15.27
N LEU A 351 12.52 26.80 15.30
CA LEU A 351 12.39 25.84 14.18
C LEU A 351 11.89 26.51 12.91
N VAL A 352 10.90 27.40 13.04
CA VAL A 352 10.37 28.19 11.93
C VAL A 352 11.42 29.13 11.35
N LEU A 353 12.25 29.74 12.19
CA LEU A 353 13.37 30.58 11.74
C LEU A 353 14.38 29.79 10.89
N THR A 354 14.76 28.59 11.33
CA THR A 354 15.76 27.76 10.64
C THR A 354 15.22 27.12 9.35
N TYR A 355 14.06 26.47 9.43
CA TYR A 355 13.53 25.64 8.34
C TYR A 355 12.42 26.32 7.52
N GLY A 356 11.99 27.54 7.90
CA GLY A 356 10.97 28.30 7.18
C GLY A 356 9.65 27.55 7.05
N LYS A 357 9.09 27.54 5.83
CA LYS A 357 7.82 26.88 5.52
C LYS A 357 7.81 25.38 5.81
N ILE A 358 8.95 24.70 5.72
CA ILE A 358 9.06 23.26 6.01
C ILE A 358 8.76 22.97 7.49
N ALA A 359 9.16 23.85 8.41
CA ALA A 359 8.83 23.69 9.82
C ALA A 359 7.32 23.78 10.08
N LEU A 360 6.59 24.58 9.31
CA LEU A 360 5.12 24.66 9.43
C LEU A 360 4.49 23.29 9.17
N LEU A 361 4.94 22.58 8.13
CA LEU A 361 4.41 21.25 7.79
C LEU A 361 4.63 20.24 8.92
N ALA A 362 5.83 20.21 9.51
CA ALA A 362 6.13 19.31 10.63
C ALA A 362 5.31 19.66 11.88
N LEU A 363 5.21 20.95 12.21
CA LEU A 363 4.50 21.43 13.41
C LEU A 363 2.98 21.30 13.30
N MET A 364 2.43 21.24 12.08
CA MET A 364 1.00 21.00 11.85
C MET A 364 0.61 19.52 11.82
N GLY A 365 1.58 18.61 12.02
CA GLY A 365 1.28 17.21 12.26
C GLY A 365 0.56 17.00 13.58
N ARG A 366 -0.45 16.12 13.59
CA ARG A 366 -1.26 15.81 14.77
C ARG A 366 -0.39 15.27 15.90
N GLY A 367 -0.38 15.97 17.02
CA GLY A 367 0.40 15.61 18.21
C GLY A 367 1.91 15.81 18.07
N ILE A 368 2.36 16.51 17.03
CA ILE A 368 3.77 16.85 16.85
C ILE A 368 4.06 18.18 17.55
N GLY A 369 4.63 18.10 18.75
CA GLY A 369 5.16 19.26 19.48
C GLY A 369 6.55 19.71 18.98
N PRO A 370 7.11 20.81 19.52
CA PRO A 370 8.39 21.36 19.10
C PRO A 370 9.57 20.38 19.24
N ASP A 371 9.56 19.50 20.24
CA ASP A 371 10.63 18.51 20.44
C ASP A 371 10.61 17.42 19.35
N THR A 372 9.43 16.92 19.01
CA THR A 372 9.25 15.93 17.95
C THR A 372 9.53 16.54 16.59
N ALA A 373 9.05 17.76 16.34
CA ALA A 373 9.34 18.50 15.10
C ALA A 373 10.85 18.73 14.93
N ALA A 374 11.56 19.13 15.99
CA ALA A 374 13.02 19.29 15.96
C ALA A 374 13.74 17.99 15.56
N ARG A 375 13.31 16.85 16.10
CA ARG A 375 13.88 15.53 15.78
C ARG A 375 13.64 15.13 14.33
N ILE A 376 12.47 15.44 13.78
CA ILE A 376 12.15 15.17 12.37
C ILE A 376 12.98 16.09 11.47
N LEU A 377 12.92 17.40 11.70
CA LEU A 377 13.59 18.41 10.88
C LEU A 377 15.11 18.25 10.89
N GLY A 378 15.71 17.91 12.04
CA GLY A 378 17.15 17.73 12.19
C GLY A 378 17.78 16.62 11.36
N ARG A 379 16.98 15.76 10.70
CA ARG A 379 17.47 14.73 9.78
C ARG A 379 17.68 15.23 8.35
N TYR A 380 17.21 16.44 8.05
CA TYR A 380 17.11 16.94 6.68
C TYR A 380 17.78 18.30 6.54
N ASN A 381 18.48 18.49 5.43
CA ASN A 381 18.90 19.81 5.01
C ASN A 381 17.75 20.52 4.28
N ARG A 382 17.48 21.78 4.64
CA ARG A 382 16.41 22.59 4.03
C ARG A 382 16.54 22.68 2.51
N ILE A 383 17.74 22.95 2.00
CA ILE A 383 17.97 23.22 0.57
C ILE A 383 17.76 21.94 -0.25
N GLU A 384 18.20 20.80 0.27
CA GLU A 384 18.03 19.50 -0.37
C GLU A 384 16.56 19.07 -0.37
N LEU A 385 15.83 19.35 0.71
CA LEU A 385 14.41 19.03 0.81
C LEU A 385 13.56 19.81 -0.19
N GLU A 386 13.94 21.05 -0.51
CA GLU A 386 13.23 21.87 -1.51
C GLU A 386 13.48 21.34 -2.94
N LYS A 387 14.65 20.74 -3.21
CA LYS A 387 15.07 20.29 -4.55
C LYS A 387 14.75 18.83 -4.87
N SER A 388 14.68 17.95 -3.88
CA SER A 388 14.49 16.50 -4.08
C SER A 388 13.09 16.04 -3.71
N GLU A 389 12.33 15.55 -4.70
CA GLU A 389 11.01 14.96 -4.48
C GLU A 389 11.09 13.72 -3.57
N GLU A 390 12.15 12.91 -3.72
CA GLU A 390 12.36 11.71 -2.90
C GLU A 390 12.53 12.05 -1.41
N LEU A 391 13.31 13.10 -1.11
CA LEU A 391 13.48 13.59 0.27
C LEU A 391 12.19 14.19 0.83
N GLN A 392 11.38 14.86 0.01
CA GLN A 392 10.05 15.32 0.45
C GLN A 392 9.14 14.16 0.83
N ILE A 393 9.13 13.09 0.03
CA ILE A 393 8.35 11.88 0.31
C ILE A 393 8.84 11.23 1.63
N LYS A 394 10.15 11.18 1.86
CA LYS A 394 10.74 10.65 3.09
C LYS A 394 10.37 11.51 4.32
N PHE A 395 10.40 12.83 4.19
CA PHE A 395 9.99 13.76 5.24
C PHE A 395 8.51 13.64 5.60
N LEU A 396 7.62 13.56 4.61
CA LEU A 396 6.18 13.33 4.84
C LEU A 396 5.92 12.00 5.55
N ARG A 397 6.71 10.96 5.22
CA ARG A 397 6.62 9.66 5.89
C ARG A 397 7.04 9.73 7.35
N ASP A 398 8.07 10.50 7.68
CA ASP A 398 8.48 10.71 9.07
C ASP A 398 7.42 11.47 9.88
N ILE A 399 6.74 12.46 9.27
CA ILE A 399 5.58 13.13 9.88
C ILE A 399 4.46 12.13 10.14
N LEU A 400 4.08 11.32 9.15
CA LEU A 400 3.02 10.32 9.30
C LEU A 400 3.32 9.33 10.43
N LYS A 401 4.58 8.85 10.52
CA LYS A 401 5.03 7.95 11.57
C LYS A 401 4.91 8.59 12.96
N ALA A 402 5.21 9.89 13.07
CA ALA A 402 5.05 10.61 14.32
C ALA A 402 3.57 10.78 14.72
N GLU A 403 2.66 11.04 13.77
CA GLU A 403 1.21 11.10 14.04
C GLU A 403 0.66 9.75 14.51
N LEU A 404 1.07 8.65 13.87
CA LEU A 404 0.68 7.29 14.27
C LEU A 404 1.18 6.95 15.66
N ASN A 405 2.43 7.29 15.98
CA ASN A 405 2.99 7.09 17.32
C ASN A 405 2.22 7.89 18.37
N TYR A 406 1.91 9.15 18.09
CA TYR A 406 1.10 9.97 19.00
C TYR A 406 -0.28 9.36 19.22
N ALA A 407 -0.98 8.98 18.16
CA ALA A 407 -2.30 8.34 18.24
C ALA A 407 -2.27 7.05 19.09
N ARG A 408 -1.22 6.23 18.95
CA ARG A 408 -0.99 5.02 19.76
C ARG A 408 -0.79 5.33 21.24
N THR A 409 -0.03 6.38 21.55
CA THR A 409 0.32 6.73 22.94
C THR A 409 -0.74 7.57 23.65
N ARG A 410 -1.62 8.27 22.92
CA ARG A 410 -2.56 9.25 23.48
C ARG A 410 -3.48 8.68 24.57
N GLY A 411 -3.93 7.43 24.44
CA GLY A 411 -4.77 6.76 25.44
C GLY A 411 -4.10 6.55 26.81
N PHE A 412 -2.76 6.63 26.91
CA PHE A 412 -2.03 6.50 28.17
C PHE A 412 -1.86 7.83 28.93
N TRP A 413 -2.09 8.98 28.29
CA TRP A 413 -1.83 10.32 28.87
C TRP A 413 -3.08 11.09 29.28
N GLU A 414 -4.27 10.62 28.92
CA GLU A 414 -5.56 11.22 29.34
C GLU A 414 -6.11 10.59 30.64
N ASN A 415 -5.40 9.61 31.23
CA ASN A 415 -5.71 8.96 32.52
C ASN A 415 -4.72 9.35 33.64
N THR A 416 -4.00 10.47 33.51
CA THR A 416 -3.26 11.13 34.59
C THR A 416 -3.69 12.58 34.62
#